data_AF-A0A7S2APW9-F1
#
_entry.id   AF-A0A7S2APW9-F1
#
_cell.length_a   1.000
_cell.length_b   1.000
_cell.length_c   1.000
_cell.angle_alpha   90.00
_cell.angle_beta   90.00
_cell.angle_gamma   90.00
#
_symmetry.space_group_name_H-M   'P 1'
#
loop_
_entity.id
_entity.type
_entity.pdbx_description
1 polymer ?
#
loop_
_entity_poly.entity_id
_entity_poly.type
_entity_poly.pdbx_seq_one_letter_code
_entity_poly.pdbx_strand_id
1 'polypeptide(L)'
;RNNRLPEVPPRSACGMRTLWIALDSVQDPMNLGAVIRSAHFLGAAGVIVCTKNSARLNGTVSKASAGAMELTDVYETNRMDILLRNAVEDGYPVYAAEASDDSNSNDEDDEDDGVDYEDGEFDEDSSSSSSALDSIDMMEAQAAQVEMASSSDSDEEKSDASTSPLTLSDGSIPRIPEGGKAILVIGNEGDGLRYNIRVNCTELVSVPKSPACNPEVDSLNLSVATAILIQKLLNG
;
A
#
# COMPACT_ATOMS: atom_id res chain seq x y z
N ARG A 1 1.51 -11.01 -17.18
CA ARG A 1 1.86 -9.69 -17.75
C ARG A 1 0.65 -8.78 -17.94
N ASN A 2 -0.58 -9.30 -17.83
CA ASN A 2 -1.77 -8.46 -17.82
C ASN A 2 -1.97 -7.99 -16.37
N ASN A 3 -2.09 -6.67 -16.14
CA ASN A 3 -2.36 -6.10 -14.82
C ASN A 3 -3.85 -6.23 -14.46
N ARG A 4 -4.46 -7.37 -14.79
CA ARG A 4 -5.85 -7.70 -14.48
C ARG A 4 -5.85 -8.97 -13.68
N LEU A 5 -6.84 -9.09 -12.78
CA LEU A 5 -7.08 -10.34 -12.10
C LEU A 5 -7.34 -11.45 -13.13
N PRO A 6 -6.81 -12.65 -12.91
CA PRO A 6 -7.19 -13.80 -13.71
C PRO A 6 -8.70 -14.00 -13.57
N GLU A 7 -9.35 -14.43 -14.66
CA GLU A 7 -10.72 -14.88 -14.57
C GLU A 7 -10.74 -16.07 -13.60
N VAL A 8 -11.42 -15.87 -12.47
CA VAL A 8 -11.67 -16.97 -11.54
C VAL A 8 -12.53 -17.94 -12.34
N PRO A 9 -12.17 -19.23 -12.49
CA PRO A 9 -13.08 -20.18 -13.11
C PRO A 9 -14.41 -20.06 -12.38
N PRO A 10 -15.55 -20.08 -13.08
CA PRO A 10 -16.83 -19.94 -12.43
C PRO A 10 -16.94 -21.12 -11.47
N ARG A 11 -16.68 -20.86 -10.18
CA ARG A 11 -17.03 -21.76 -9.10
C ARG A 11 -18.56 -21.69 -9.06
N SER A 12 -19.19 -22.36 -10.04
CA SER A 12 -20.59 -22.31 -10.45
C SER A 12 -21.49 -22.95 -9.40
N ALA A 13 -21.45 -22.43 -8.18
CA ALA A 13 -22.46 -22.67 -7.18
C ALA A 13 -23.00 -21.30 -6.78
N CYS A 14 -24.30 -21.11 -7.05
CA CYS A 14 -25.08 -19.99 -6.54
C CYS A 14 -24.73 -19.76 -5.06
N GLY A 15 -24.17 -18.59 -4.74
CA GLY A 15 -23.86 -18.17 -3.38
C GLY A 15 -22.38 -18.17 -2.96
N MET A 16 -21.45 -18.69 -3.77
CA MET A 16 -20.02 -18.69 -3.41
C MET A 16 -19.40 -17.29 -3.46
N ARG A 17 -18.84 -16.83 -2.33
CA ARG A 17 -18.07 -15.58 -2.23
C ARG A 17 -16.68 -15.77 -2.83
N THR A 18 -16.20 -14.78 -3.56
CA THR A 18 -14.86 -14.77 -4.15
C THR A 18 -14.00 -13.72 -3.46
N LEU A 19 -12.93 -14.14 -2.79
CA LEU A 19 -11.99 -13.23 -2.14
C LEU A 19 -10.57 -13.50 -2.64
N TRP A 20 -9.95 -12.48 -3.23
CA TRP A 20 -8.52 -12.47 -3.56
C TRP A 20 -7.71 -11.83 -2.44
N ILE A 21 -6.52 -12.37 -2.17
CA ILE A 21 -5.60 -11.80 -1.18
C ILE A 21 -4.42 -11.17 -1.91
N ALA A 22 -4.24 -9.86 -1.77
CA ALA A 22 -3.10 -9.13 -2.32
C ALA A 22 -2.11 -8.82 -1.20
N LEU A 23 -0.86 -9.24 -1.36
CA LEU A 23 0.21 -9.03 -0.40
C LEU A 23 1.20 -8.02 -0.97
N ASP A 24 1.24 -6.84 -0.36
CA ASP A 24 2.22 -5.81 -0.68
C ASP A 24 3.44 -5.92 0.24
N SER A 25 4.59 -6.18 -0.36
CA SER A 25 5.89 -6.10 0.31
C SER A 25 6.07 -7.03 1.52
N VAL A 26 5.47 -8.23 1.49
CA VAL A 26 5.64 -9.25 2.55
C VAL A 26 6.99 -9.96 2.39
N GLN A 27 7.97 -9.57 3.22
CA GLN A 27 9.36 -9.99 3.06
C GLN A 27 9.70 -11.33 3.73
N ASP A 28 8.96 -11.72 4.78
CA ASP A 28 9.22 -12.96 5.50
C ASP A 28 8.55 -14.17 4.80
N PRO A 29 9.34 -15.18 4.36
CA PRO A 29 8.79 -16.39 3.75
C PRO A 29 7.91 -17.22 4.69
N MET A 30 8.10 -17.12 6.01
CA MET A 30 7.26 -17.84 6.97
C MET A 30 5.86 -17.24 7.02
N ASN A 31 5.75 -15.91 7.15
CA ASN A 31 4.50 -15.19 7.02
C ASN A 31 3.81 -15.44 5.67
N LEU A 32 4.55 -15.35 4.55
CA LEU A 32 3.98 -15.62 3.23
C LEU A 32 3.38 -17.04 3.14
N GLY A 33 4.11 -18.06 3.61
CA GLY A 33 3.62 -19.43 3.59
C GLY A 33 2.40 -19.64 4.49
N ALA A 34 2.39 -19.03 5.68
CA ALA A 34 1.26 -19.09 6.61
C ALA A 34 0.00 -18.42 6.04
N VAL A 35 0.16 -17.30 5.34
CA VAL A 35 -0.95 -16.63 4.64
C VAL A 35 -1.50 -17.52 3.52
N ILE A 36 -0.64 -18.08 2.66
CA ILE A 36 -1.08 -18.97 1.58
C ILE A 36 -1.88 -20.16 2.14
N ARG A 37 -1.40 -20.75 3.23
CA ARG A 37 -2.11 -21.84 3.92
C ARG A 37 -3.48 -21.42 4.44
N SER A 38 -3.55 -20.26 5.08
CA SER A 38 -4.80 -19.74 5.64
C SER A 38 -5.79 -19.38 4.52
N ALA A 39 -5.32 -18.73 3.47
CA ALA A 39 -6.11 -18.38 2.29
C ALA A 39 -6.73 -19.63 1.63
N HIS A 40 -5.94 -20.68 1.42
CA HIS A 40 -6.44 -21.95 0.89
C HIS A 40 -7.48 -22.59 1.79
N PHE A 41 -7.19 -22.71 3.08
CA PHE A 41 -8.07 -23.38 4.04
C PHE A 41 -9.41 -22.67 4.20
N LEU A 42 -9.41 -21.34 4.17
CA LEU A 42 -10.60 -20.51 4.33
C LEU A 42 -11.39 -20.32 3.02
N GLY A 43 -10.89 -20.83 1.89
CA GLY A 43 -11.60 -20.81 0.61
C GLY A 43 -11.42 -19.53 -0.21
N ALA A 44 -10.32 -18.80 0.01
CA ALA A 44 -9.94 -17.69 -0.88
C ALA A 44 -9.76 -18.19 -2.33
N ALA A 45 -9.90 -17.27 -3.27
CA ALA A 45 -9.75 -17.55 -4.70
C ALA A 45 -8.28 -17.80 -5.06
N GLY A 46 -7.38 -17.02 -4.48
CA GLY A 46 -5.94 -17.13 -4.67
C GLY A 46 -5.20 -15.97 -4.01
N VAL A 47 -3.88 -15.98 -4.15
CA VAL A 47 -2.98 -15.00 -3.53
C VAL A 47 -2.18 -14.27 -4.61
N ILE A 48 -2.04 -12.96 -4.47
CA ILE A 48 -1.30 -12.09 -5.37
C ILE A 48 -0.15 -11.48 -4.58
N VAL A 49 1.07 -11.59 -5.10
CA VAL A 49 2.27 -11.08 -4.45
C VAL A 49 3.02 -10.12 -5.35
N CYS A 50 3.71 -9.15 -4.74
CA CYS A 50 4.62 -8.27 -5.47
C CYS A 50 5.88 -9.03 -5.90
N THR A 51 6.28 -8.89 -7.18
CA THR A 51 7.54 -9.47 -7.72
C THR A 51 8.80 -8.87 -7.08
N LYS A 52 8.70 -7.63 -6.57
CA LYS A 52 9.79 -6.91 -5.90
C LYS A 52 9.44 -6.72 -4.44
N ASN A 53 10.47 -6.74 -3.59
CA ASN A 53 10.38 -6.47 -2.16
C ASN A 53 9.40 -7.42 -1.41
N SER A 54 9.17 -8.60 -1.96
CA SER A 54 8.39 -9.69 -1.35
C SER A 54 9.22 -10.96 -1.29
N ALA A 55 8.89 -11.84 -0.36
CA ALA A 55 9.46 -13.18 -0.27
C ALA A 55 9.19 -13.96 -1.56
N ARG A 56 10.20 -14.67 -2.05
CA ARG A 56 10.07 -15.57 -3.21
C ARG A 56 9.48 -16.89 -2.77
N LEU A 57 8.72 -17.52 -3.66
CA LEU A 57 8.28 -18.90 -3.50
C LEU A 57 9.51 -19.83 -3.52
N ASN A 58 9.82 -20.42 -2.36
CA ASN A 58 10.98 -21.29 -2.15
C ASN A 58 10.63 -22.44 -1.20
N GLY A 59 11.61 -23.30 -0.88
CA GLY A 59 11.39 -24.44 0.03
C GLY A 59 10.92 -24.05 1.44
N THR A 60 11.28 -22.87 1.94
CA THR A 60 10.81 -22.35 3.23
C THR A 60 9.32 -22.01 3.18
N VAL A 61 8.88 -21.30 2.14
CA VAL A 61 7.44 -20.99 1.91
C VAL A 61 6.64 -22.27 1.72
N SER A 62 7.16 -23.23 0.94
CA SER A 62 6.55 -24.55 0.74
C SER A 62 6.32 -25.27 2.08
N LYS A 63 7.35 -25.30 2.93
CA LYS A 63 7.26 -25.89 4.28
C LYS A 63 6.28 -25.16 5.19
N ALA A 64 6.35 -23.83 5.24
CA ALA A 64 5.46 -23.00 6.06
C ALA A 64 3.99 -23.13 5.65
N SER A 65 3.73 -23.23 4.34
CA SER A 65 2.38 -23.41 3.80
C SER A 65 1.80 -24.81 3.99
N ALA A 66 2.60 -25.77 4.46
CA ALA A 66 2.22 -27.17 4.64
C ALA A 66 1.58 -27.80 3.38
N GLY A 67 2.11 -27.46 2.20
CA GLY A 67 1.66 -27.98 0.90
C GLY A 67 0.54 -27.16 0.23
N ALA A 68 -0.02 -26.14 0.89
CA ALA A 68 -1.06 -25.29 0.30
C ALA A 68 -0.55 -24.47 -0.91
N MET A 69 0.76 -24.19 -0.97
CA MET A 69 1.39 -23.47 -2.09
C MET A 69 1.25 -24.20 -3.43
N GLU A 70 1.12 -25.53 -3.43
CA GLU A 70 0.97 -26.32 -4.67
C GLU A 70 -0.49 -26.41 -5.16
N LEU A 71 -1.45 -26.02 -4.29
CA LEU A 71 -2.88 -26.12 -4.55
C LEU A 71 -3.55 -24.75 -4.74
N THR A 72 -2.91 -23.69 -4.24
CA THR A 72 -3.40 -22.32 -4.31
C THR A 72 -2.81 -21.63 -5.52
N ASP A 73 -3.65 -20.95 -6.29
CA ASP A 73 -3.16 -20.10 -7.36
C ASP A 73 -2.45 -18.87 -6.77
N VAL A 74 -1.13 -18.80 -6.97
CA VAL A 74 -0.29 -17.66 -6.56
C VAL A 74 0.15 -16.89 -7.80
N TYR A 75 -0.20 -15.61 -7.85
CA TYR A 75 0.12 -14.72 -8.96
C TYR A 75 1.14 -13.67 -8.54
N GLU A 76 2.14 -13.44 -9.38
CA GLU A 76 3.10 -12.36 -9.16
C GLU A 76 2.79 -11.16 -10.04
N THR A 77 2.78 -9.95 -9.46
CA THR A 77 2.63 -8.69 -10.19
C THR A 77 3.80 -7.73 -9.92
N ASN A 78 4.17 -6.92 -10.92
CA ASN A 78 5.16 -5.85 -10.77
C ASN A 78 4.52 -4.50 -10.45
N ARG A 79 3.21 -4.35 -10.70
CA ARG A 79 2.44 -3.13 -10.52
C ARG A 79 1.12 -3.44 -9.84
N MET A 80 1.19 -3.58 -8.51
CA MET A 80 0.00 -3.82 -7.68
C MET A 80 -0.98 -2.64 -7.75
N ASP A 81 -0.47 -1.42 -7.84
CA ASP A 81 -1.23 -0.19 -8.02
C ASP A 81 -2.21 -0.26 -9.21
N ILE A 82 -1.70 -0.62 -10.40
CA ILE A 82 -2.55 -0.75 -11.59
C ILE A 82 -3.52 -1.92 -11.44
N LEU A 83 -3.06 -3.04 -10.88
CA LEU A 83 -3.89 -4.22 -10.71
C LEU A 83 -5.12 -3.91 -9.84
N LEU A 84 -4.92 -3.22 -8.73
CA LEU A 84 -6.02 -2.83 -7.83
C LEU A 84 -6.94 -1.82 -8.49
N ARG A 85 -6.40 -0.80 -9.18
CA ARG A 85 -7.22 0.17 -9.93
C ARG A 85 -8.11 -0.51 -10.96
N ASN A 86 -7.54 -1.39 -11.79
CA ASN A 86 -8.31 -2.15 -12.78
C ASN A 86 -9.36 -3.06 -12.11
N ALA A 87 -9.05 -3.62 -10.94
CA ALA A 87 -10.01 -4.44 -10.21
C ALA A 87 -11.20 -3.63 -9.68
N VAL A 88 -10.95 -2.41 -9.19
CA VAL A 88 -12.03 -1.47 -8.82
C VAL A 88 -12.91 -1.14 -10.02
N GLU A 89 -12.30 -0.85 -11.18
CA GLU A 89 -13.02 -0.63 -12.45
C GLU A 89 -13.85 -1.87 -12.87
N ASP A 90 -13.34 -3.07 -12.61
CA ASP A 90 -14.03 -4.34 -12.84
C ASP A 90 -15.10 -4.67 -11.76
N GLY A 91 -15.30 -3.78 -10.79
CA GLY A 91 -16.32 -3.89 -9.74
C GLY A 91 -15.93 -4.81 -8.58
N TYR A 92 -14.63 -4.95 -8.29
CA TYR A 92 -14.15 -5.55 -7.04
C TYR A 92 -13.98 -4.46 -5.97
N PRO A 93 -14.68 -4.54 -4.83
CA PRO A 93 -14.32 -3.79 -3.64
C PRO A 93 -12.91 -4.19 -3.19
N VAL A 94 -12.09 -3.20 -2.84
CA VAL A 94 -10.73 -3.41 -2.37
C VAL A 94 -10.63 -2.98 -0.91
N TYR A 95 -10.47 -3.96 -0.01
CA TYR A 95 -10.31 -3.74 1.42
C TYR A 95 -8.83 -3.68 1.77
N ALA A 96 -8.39 -2.62 2.46
CA ALA A 96 -7.01 -2.48 2.93
C ALA A 96 -6.92 -2.82 4.41
N ALA A 97 -6.05 -3.76 4.77
CA ALA A 97 -5.79 -4.09 6.17
C ALA A 97 -4.84 -3.06 6.79
N GLU A 98 -5.31 -2.39 7.83
CA GLU A 98 -4.55 -1.42 8.60
C GLU A 98 -4.68 -1.73 10.11
N ALA A 99 -3.70 -1.30 10.90
CA ALA A 99 -3.80 -1.40 12.35
C ALA A 99 -4.87 -0.43 12.84
N SER A 100 -5.64 -0.84 13.87
CA SER A 100 -6.49 0.10 14.60
C SER A 100 -5.57 0.94 15.49
N ASP A 101 -5.33 2.18 15.07
CA ASP A 101 -4.71 3.19 15.92
C ASP A 101 -5.83 3.78 16.80
N ASP A 102 -5.79 3.49 18.10
CA ASP A 102 -6.65 4.14 19.10
C ASP A 102 -6.25 5.62 19.35
N SER A 103 -5.39 6.18 18.48
CA SER A 103 -4.75 7.47 18.63
C SER A 103 -5.62 8.60 18.12
N ASN A 104 -6.43 9.17 19.01
CA ASN A 104 -6.80 10.57 18.95
C ASN A 104 -5.53 11.42 19.19
N SER A 105 -4.64 11.54 18.20
CA SER A 105 -3.57 12.53 18.22
C SER A 105 -4.18 13.90 17.89
N ASN A 106 -4.85 14.49 18.88
CA ASN A 106 -4.78 15.93 19.03
C ASN A 106 -3.32 16.20 19.41
N ASP A 107 -2.47 16.40 18.41
CA ASP A 107 -1.24 17.15 18.63
C ASP A 107 -1.71 18.56 18.99
N GLU A 108 -1.95 18.79 20.29
CA GLU A 108 -2.03 20.14 20.83
C GLU A 108 -0.68 20.77 20.53
N ASP A 109 -0.73 21.90 19.83
CA ASP A 109 0.40 22.77 19.55
C ASP A 109 1.15 23.06 20.87
N ASP A 110 2.25 22.34 21.13
CA ASP A 110 3.23 22.77 22.11
C ASP A 110 3.86 24.06 21.55
N GLU A 111 3.30 25.20 21.97
CA GLU A 111 3.96 26.49 21.96
C GLU A 111 5.31 26.33 22.69
N ASP A 112 6.39 26.15 21.92
CA ASP A 112 7.76 26.19 22.45
C ASP A 112 8.07 27.63 22.85
N ASP A 113 7.89 27.89 24.15
CA ASP A 113 8.27 29.09 24.86
C ASP A 113 9.75 29.43 24.60
N GLY A 114 9.97 30.69 24.20
CA GLY A 114 11.25 31.20 23.76
C GLY A 114 12.41 30.93 24.71
N VAL A 115 13.50 30.41 24.13
CA VAL A 115 14.82 30.43 24.75
C VAL A 115 15.59 31.64 24.21
N ASP A 116 15.82 32.61 25.10
CA ASP A 116 16.69 33.76 24.89
C ASP A 116 18.11 33.30 24.51
N TYR A 117 18.61 33.75 23.36
CA TYR A 117 20.02 33.65 23.03
C TYR A 117 20.77 34.72 23.81
N GLU A 118 21.52 34.32 24.84
CA GLU A 118 22.50 35.19 25.49
C GLU A 118 23.67 35.49 24.53
N ASP A 119 23.98 36.79 24.40
CA ASP A 119 25.14 37.32 23.70
C ASP A 119 26.44 36.77 24.31
N GLY A 120 27.24 36.13 23.47
CA GLY A 120 28.60 35.71 23.78
C GLY A 120 29.57 36.26 22.76
N GLU A 121 30.24 37.36 23.13
CA GLU A 121 31.42 37.91 22.48
C GLU A 121 32.47 36.81 22.21
N PHE A 122 32.95 36.73 20.96
CA PHE A 122 34.26 36.16 20.69
C PHE A 122 35.00 37.02 19.68
N ASP A 123 36.08 37.62 20.17
CA ASP A 123 36.94 38.58 19.49
C ASP A 123 37.61 38.01 18.25
N GLU A 124 37.87 38.96 17.35
CA GLU A 124 38.65 38.89 16.13
C GLU A 124 40.03 38.26 16.33
N ASP A 125 40.52 37.58 15.29
CA ASP A 125 41.84 37.95 14.78
C ASP A 125 41.93 37.78 13.26
N SER A 126 42.19 38.92 12.66
CA SER A 126 42.43 39.21 11.25
C SER A 126 43.69 38.56 10.68
N SER A 127 43.70 38.32 9.37
CA SER A 127 44.58 39.07 8.44
C SER A 127 44.42 38.61 6.98
N SER A 128 43.84 39.51 6.17
CA SER A 128 44.34 40.02 4.88
C SER A 128 44.83 39.03 3.79
N SER A 129 44.52 39.18 2.50
CA SER A 129 44.68 40.42 1.72
C SER A 129 44.18 40.28 0.27
N SER A 130 43.73 41.42 -0.28
CA SER A 130 43.85 41.86 -1.69
C SER A 130 42.92 41.21 -2.72
N SER A 131 42.33 41.89 -3.70
CA SER A 131 42.40 43.29 -4.13
C SER A 131 41.18 43.59 -5.00
N ALA A 132 40.81 44.87 -5.02
CA ALA A 132 39.63 45.47 -5.62
C ALA A 132 39.48 45.33 -7.15
N LEU A 133 38.30 45.83 -7.59
CA LEU A 133 37.91 46.32 -8.92
C LEU A 133 37.15 45.29 -9.78
N ASP A 134 36.08 45.62 -10.51
CA ASP A 134 35.20 46.78 -10.60
C ASP A 134 34.09 46.36 -11.61
N SER A 135 32.89 46.90 -11.42
CA SER A 135 31.90 47.19 -12.47
C SER A 135 31.17 46.08 -13.27
N ILE A 136 29.89 46.42 -13.43
CA ILE A 136 28.77 45.88 -14.22
C ILE A 136 29.02 46.00 -15.73
N ASP A 137 28.60 45.02 -16.54
CA ASP A 137 27.87 45.21 -17.81
C ASP A 137 27.53 43.86 -18.48
N MET A 138 26.24 43.61 -18.75
CA MET A 138 25.58 43.70 -20.07
C MET A 138 25.86 42.55 -21.05
N MET A 139 24.76 41.88 -21.39
CA MET A 139 24.46 41.23 -22.67
C MET A 139 25.55 40.40 -23.36
N GLU A 140 25.26 39.10 -23.54
CA GLU A 140 25.33 38.57 -24.89
C GLU A 140 24.22 37.54 -25.16
N ALA A 141 23.38 37.91 -26.13
CA ALA A 141 22.42 37.07 -26.80
C ALA A 141 23.05 36.60 -28.12
N GLN A 142 22.89 35.32 -28.46
CA GLN A 142 22.78 34.76 -29.82
C GLN A 142 22.64 33.24 -29.67
N ALA A 143 21.46 32.64 -29.87
CA ALA A 143 20.79 32.38 -31.14
C ALA A 143 21.57 31.42 -32.06
N ALA A 144 21.12 30.16 -32.11
CA ALA A 144 21.14 29.35 -33.33
C ALA A 144 20.06 28.26 -33.24
N GLN A 145 19.02 28.46 -34.04
CA GLN A 145 17.94 27.53 -34.35
C GLN A 145 18.47 26.39 -35.23
N VAL A 146 17.92 25.17 -35.10
CA VAL A 146 17.46 24.38 -36.26
C VAL A 146 16.17 23.63 -35.89
N GLU A 147 15.27 23.70 -36.87
CA GLU A 147 13.87 23.35 -36.99
C GLU A 147 13.43 21.87 -36.86
N MET A 148 12.17 21.74 -36.43
CA MET A 148 11.06 20.96 -37.01
C MET A 148 11.27 19.51 -37.50
N ALA A 149 10.51 18.60 -36.89
CA ALA A 149 9.52 17.78 -37.62
C ALA A 149 8.41 17.30 -36.67
N SER A 150 7.18 17.50 -37.12
CA SER A 150 5.90 17.19 -36.51
C SER A 150 5.46 15.73 -36.69
N SER A 151 4.76 15.18 -35.71
CA SER A 151 3.50 14.42 -35.88
C SER A 151 2.91 14.16 -34.49
N SER A 152 1.81 14.81 -34.11
CA SER A 152 0.45 14.26 -34.22
C SER A 152 0.29 12.96 -33.44
N ASP A 153 -0.15 13.04 -32.19
CA ASP A 153 -1.27 12.21 -31.76
C ASP A 153 -2.00 12.89 -30.61
N SER A 154 -3.31 12.73 -30.66
CA SER A 154 -4.32 13.50 -29.97
C SER A 154 -4.56 12.85 -28.62
N ASP A 155 -3.98 13.40 -27.54
CA ASP A 155 -4.38 12.98 -26.21
C ASP A 155 -5.63 13.75 -25.81
N GLU A 156 -6.75 13.04 -25.96
CA GLU A 156 -8.07 13.40 -25.45
C GLU A 156 -7.97 13.81 -23.97
N GLU A 157 -8.39 15.04 -23.68
CA GLU A 157 -9.00 15.35 -22.38
C GLU A 157 -10.17 14.39 -22.17
N LYS A 158 -10.06 13.50 -21.17
CA LYS A 158 -11.27 12.97 -20.52
C LYS A 158 -11.05 12.46 -19.10
N SER A 159 -11.78 13.19 -18.24
CA SER A 159 -12.38 12.81 -16.98
C SER A 159 -11.44 12.31 -15.90
N ASP A 160 -11.12 13.24 -15.00
CA ASP A 160 -11.15 13.06 -13.56
C ASP A 160 -11.94 11.80 -13.16
N ALA A 161 -11.22 10.69 -12.99
CA ALA A 161 -11.74 9.53 -12.31
C ALA A 161 -12.04 10.03 -10.90
N SER A 162 -13.34 10.19 -10.60
CA SER A 162 -13.83 10.48 -9.27
C SER A 162 -13.34 9.37 -8.35
N THR A 163 -12.18 9.60 -7.76
CA THR A 163 -11.66 8.82 -6.65
C THR A 163 -12.62 9.16 -5.54
N SER A 164 -13.67 8.34 -5.39
CA SER A 164 -14.58 8.47 -4.27
C SER A 164 -13.71 8.33 -3.02
N PRO A 165 -13.73 9.31 -2.10
CA PRO A 165 -12.89 9.25 -0.91
C PRO A 165 -13.17 7.94 -0.18
N LEU A 166 -12.11 7.34 0.37
CA LEU A 166 -12.19 6.19 1.26
C LEU A 166 -13.34 6.41 2.24
N THR A 167 -14.41 5.62 2.12
CA THR A 167 -15.45 5.64 3.14
C THR A 167 -14.87 4.90 4.33
N LEU A 168 -14.45 5.63 5.35
CA LEU A 168 -14.16 5.08 6.66
C LEU A 168 -15.42 4.35 7.13
N SER A 169 -15.44 3.03 7.01
CA SER A 169 -16.38 2.23 7.78
C SER A 169 -16.00 2.35 9.26
N ASP A 170 -16.95 2.11 10.13
CA ASP A 170 -16.89 2.22 11.59
C ASP A 170 -15.88 1.25 12.27
N GLY A 171 -14.84 0.82 11.55
CA GLY A 171 -13.92 -0.24 11.97
C GLY A 171 -14.55 -1.64 11.95
N SER A 172 -15.82 -1.78 11.55
CA SER A 172 -16.43 -3.09 11.37
C SER A 172 -15.95 -3.72 10.05
N ILE A 173 -15.52 -4.97 10.13
CA ILE A 173 -15.07 -5.72 8.95
C ILE A 173 -16.33 -6.11 8.16
N PRO A 174 -16.49 -5.65 6.90
CA PRO A 174 -17.68 -5.93 6.11
C PRO A 174 -17.76 -7.42 5.74
N ARG A 175 -18.98 -7.89 5.47
CA ARG A 175 -19.21 -9.23 4.93
C ARG A 175 -19.41 -9.15 3.42
N ILE A 176 -18.74 -10.01 2.67
CA ILE A 176 -18.94 -10.09 1.22
C ILE A 176 -20.34 -10.69 0.97
N PRO A 177 -21.20 -10.07 0.13
CA PRO A 177 -22.50 -10.63 -0.23
C PRO A 177 -22.38 -11.99 -0.90
N GLU A 178 -23.41 -12.83 -0.84
CA GLU A 178 -23.44 -14.11 -1.54
C GLU A 178 -23.26 -13.95 -3.05
N GLY A 179 -22.33 -14.69 -3.64
CA GLY A 179 -21.93 -14.49 -5.04
C GLY A 179 -21.10 -13.22 -5.29
N GLY A 180 -20.82 -12.44 -4.25
CA GLY A 180 -19.99 -11.25 -4.31
C GLY A 180 -18.51 -11.59 -4.50
N LYS A 181 -17.75 -10.59 -4.95
CA LYS A 181 -16.31 -10.66 -5.20
C LYS A 181 -15.62 -9.50 -4.50
N ALA A 182 -14.42 -9.70 -3.98
CA ALA A 182 -13.61 -8.65 -3.37
C ALA A 182 -12.10 -8.98 -3.37
N ILE A 183 -11.29 -7.97 -3.06
CA ILE A 183 -9.86 -8.10 -2.79
C ILE A 183 -9.59 -7.62 -1.36
N LEU A 184 -8.79 -8.37 -0.61
CA LEU A 184 -8.18 -7.94 0.64
C LEU A 184 -6.69 -7.69 0.40
N VAL A 185 -6.24 -6.46 0.67
CA VAL A 185 -4.85 -6.03 0.54
C VAL A 185 -4.20 -5.97 1.91
N ILE A 186 -3.07 -6.65 2.07
CA ILE A 186 -2.28 -6.67 3.31
C ILE A 186 -0.92 -6.05 3.03
N GLY A 187 -0.53 -5.09 3.87
CA GLY A 187 0.76 -4.43 3.80
C GLY A 187 1.86 -5.17 4.56
N ASN A 188 3.03 -4.55 4.67
CA ASN A 188 4.12 -5.05 5.50
C ASN A 188 3.80 -4.86 6.99
N GLU A 189 4.32 -5.73 7.87
CA GLU A 189 4.13 -5.65 9.33
C GLU A 189 4.66 -4.36 9.97
N GLY A 190 5.70 -3.76 9.39
CA GLY A 190 6.30 -2.51 9.90
C GLY A 190 5.68 -1.27 9.27
N ASP A 191 5.91 -1.08 7.97
CA ASP A 191 5.50 0.15 7.26
C ASP A 191 4.02 0.16 6.84
N GLY A 192 3.30 -0.95 7.04
CA GLY A 192 1.92 -1.09 6.56
C GLY A 192 1.82 -1.11 5.02
N LEU A 193 0.74 -0.53 4.51
CA LEU A 193 0.50 -0.39 3.06
C LEU A 193 1.21 0.84 2.50
N ARG A 194 1.88 0.68 1.37
CA ARG A 194 2.43 1.83 0.64
C ARG A 194 1.32 2.80 0.24
N TYR A 195 1.60 4.10 0.33
CA TYR A 195 0.65 5.16 0.01
C TYR A 195 -0.04 4.95 -1.35
N ASN A 196 0.72 4.64 -2.40
CA ASN A 196 0.20 4.43 -3.74
C ASN A 196 -0.72 3.20 -3.88
N ILE A 197 -0.66 2.25 -2.95
CA ILE A 197 -1.57 1.11 -2.87
C ILE A 197 -2.81 1.49 -2.06
N ARG A 198 -2.60 2.14 -0.91
CA ARG A 198 -3.67 2.60 -0.01
C ARG A 198 -4.69 3.50 -0.71
N VAL A 199 -4.24 4.45 -1.54
CA VAL A 199 -5.15 5.36 -2.28
C VAL A 199 -6.01 4.66 -3.33
N ASN A 200 -5.64 3.46 -3.77
CA ASN A 200 -6.42 2.65 -4.72
C ASN A 200 -7.38 1.68 -4.01
N CYS A 201 -7.36 1.64 -2.67
CA CYS A 201 -8.28 0.84 -1.89
C CYS A 201 -9.63 1.57 -1.74
N THR A 202 -10.69 0.81 -1.55
CA THR A 202 -12.06 1.34 -1.41
C THR A 202 -12.39 1.62 0.05
N GLU A 203 -11.94 0.74 0.94
CA GLU A 203 -12.31 0.75 2.35
C GLU A 203 -11.17 0.20 3.19
N LEU A 204 -11.02 0.71 4.41
CA LEU A 204 -10.05 0.23 5.40
C LEU A 204 -10.71 -0.79 6.31
N VAL A 205 -10.00 -1.86 6.63
CA VAL A 205 -10.44 -2.89 7.56
C VAL A 205 -9.35 -3.15 8.59
N SER A 206 -9.72 -3.31 9.84
CA SER A 206 -8.76 -3.61 10.91
C SER A 206 -9.29 -4.73 11.79
N VAL A 207 -8.37 -5.49 12.39
CA VAL A 207 -8.75 -6.42 13.45
C VAL A 207 -8.94 -5.60 14.73
N PRO A 208 -10.14 -5.59 15.33
CA PRO A 208 -10.37 -4.79 16.53
C PRO A 208 -9.52 -5.33 17.69
N LYS A 209 -8.81 -4.43 18.36
CA LYS A 209 -8.11 -4.74 19.61
C LYS A 209 -9.13 -5.04 20.71
N SER A 210 -8.81 -6.02 21.55
CA SER A 210 -9.64 -6.30 22.73
C SER A 210 -9.38 -5.23 23.78
N PRO A 211 -10.40 -4.68 24.45
CA PRO A 211 -10.18 -3.72 25.55
C PRO A 211 -9.40 -4.31 26.74
N ALA A 212 -9.19 -5.64 26.76
CA ALA A 212 -8.37 -6.33 27.76
C ALA A 212 -6.90 -6.54 27.31
N CYS A 213 -6.50 -6.10 26.11
CA CYS A 213 -5.12 -6.29 25.65
C CYS A 213 -4.15 -5.29 26.28
N ASN A 214 -2.89 -5.71 26.45
CA ASN A 214 -1.84 -4.81 26.90
C ASN A 214 -1.64 -3.69 25.85
N PRO A 215 -1.70 -2.40 26.23
CA PRO A 215 -1.49 -1.29 25.31
C PRO A 215 -0.11 -1.27 24.64
N GLU A 216 0.89 -1.98 25.17
CA GLU A 216 2.23 -2.10 24.56
C GLU A 216 2.26 -2.98 23.30
N VAL A 217 1.18 -3.71 22.99
CA VAL A 217 1.12 -4.57 21.80
C VAL A 217 0.38 -3.83 20.68
N ASP A 218 1.18 -3.21 19.81
CA ASP A 218 0.67 -2.32 18.76
C ASP A 218 -0.11 -3.05 17.66
N SER A 219 0.28 -4.29 17.33
CA SER A 219 -0.30 -5.04 16.22
C SER A 219 -0.19 -6.55 16.37
N LEU A 220 -0.99 -7.26 15.56
CA LEU A 220 -0.96 -8.71 15.45
C LEU A 220 -0.03 -9.12 14.29
N ASN A 221 0.58 -10.29 14.39
CA ASN A 221 1.34 -10.86 13.27
C ASN A 221 0.49 -10.90 11.99
N LEU A 222 1.12 -10.56 10.86
CA LEU A 222 0.44 -10.39 9.57
C LEU A 222 -0.32 -11.64 9.16
N SER A 223 0.24 -12.82 9.35
CA SER A 223 -0.41 -14.07 8.94
C SER A 223 -1.67 -14.36 9.77
N VAL A 224 -1.65 -14.01 11.06
CA VAL A 224 -2.79 -14.20 11.96
C VAL A 224 -3.88 -13.15 11.69
N ALA A 225 -3.50 -11.89 11.53
CA ALA A 225 -4.43 -10.82 11.16
C ALA A 225 -5.14 -11.13 9.84
N THR A 226 -4.38 -11.59 8.84
CA THR A 226 -4.91 -12.00 7.55
C THR A 226 -5.94 -13.13 7.69
N ALA A 227 -5.65 -14.16 8.48
CA ALA A 227 -6.59 -15.27 8.69
C ALA A 227 -7.92 -14.81 9.34
N ILE A 228 -7.86 -13.91 10.31
CA ILE A 228 -9.06 -13.34 10.97
C ILE A 228 -9.89 -12.55 9.96
N LEU A 229 -9.25 -11.71 9.15
CA LEU A 229 -9.92 -10.88 8.16
C LEU A 229 -10.59 -11.74 7.08
N ILE A 230 -9.90 -12.77 6.57
CA ILE A 230 -10.48 -13.70 5.59
C ILE A 230 -11.70 -14.41 6.16
N GLN A 231 -11.59 -14.93 7.39
CA GLN A 231 -12.71 -15.61 8.06
C GLN A 231 -13.91 -14.68 8.21
N LYS A 232 -13.71 -13.42 8.61
CA LYS A 232 -14.80 -12.46 8.76
C LYS A 232 -15.42 -12.03 7.43
N LEU A 233 -14.61 -11.77 6.40
CA LEU A 233 -15.10 -11.37 5.08
C LEU A 233 -15.92 -12.47 4.38
N LEU A 234 -15.52 -13.74 4.54
CA LEU A 234 -16.17 -14.88 3.87
C LEU A 234 -17.32 -15.49 4.68
N ASN A 235 -17.20 -15.54 6.01
CA ASN A 235 -18.08 -16.32 6.88
C ASN A 235 -18.70 -15.53 8.04
N GLY A 236 -18.30 -14.27 8.24
CA GLY A 236 -18.81 -13.39 9.31
C GLY A 236 -20.24 -12.93 9.11
#